data_AF-A0A844Q8P9-F1
#
_entry.id   AF-A0A844Q8P9-F1
#
_cell.length_a   1.000
_cell.length_b   1.000
_cell.length_c   1.000
_cell.angle_alpha   90.00
_cell.angle_beta   90.00
_cell.angle_gamma   90.00
#
_symmetry.space_group_name_H-M   'P 1'
#
loop_
_entity.id
_entity.type
_entity.pdbx_description
1 polymer ?
#
loop_
_entity_poly.entity_id
_entity_poly.type
_entity_poly.pdbx_seq_one_letter_code
_entity_poly.pdbx_strand_id
1 'polypeptide(L)'
;MTVRIEPEQKRYFLKKLLMTYEIDHRETVWLLNYLLTDDALLDRIHFVNDVTNCPQSIELATFEMEWLEPFLYRKGRVETTDADRAFHALRLTEEPMYVAIHFPNRQVDSSYAAVEVDNPFAPRSLVTERWNEQTARTMYEDVWKEQTVERVKRLIDEALDRRDFEALHTLQQQLQRLQGGD
;
A
#
# COMPACT_ATOMS: atom_id res chain seq x y z
N MET A 1 -0.86 -6.17 22.02
CA MET A 1 -2.27 -5.75 21.98
C MET A 1 -2.63 -5.66 20.52
N THR A 2 -3.50 -6.53 20.02
CA THR A 2 -3.96 -6.46 18.63
C THR A 2 -4.89 -5.26 18.50
N VAL A 3 -4.51 -4.29 17.68
CA VAL A 3 -5.34 -3.12 17.37
C VAL A 3 -6.56 -3.61 16.61
N ARG A 4 -7.76 -3.32 17.12
CA ARG A 4 -9.00 -3.61 16.41
C ARG A 4 -9.27 -2.48 15.42
N ILE A 5 -9.49 -2.83 14.17
CA ILE A 5 -9.76 -1.91 13.07
C ILE A 5 -11.16 -2.20 12.56
N GLU A 6 -11.97 -1.15 12.42
CA GLU A 6 -13.36 -1.29 12.01
C GLU A 6 -13.46 -1.77 10.55
N PRO A 7 -14.37 -2.71 10.21
CA PRO A 7 -14.58 -3.19 8.84
C PRO A 7 -14.79 -2.07 7.81
N GLU A 8 -15.42 -0.97 8.22
CA GLU A 8 -15.67 0.18 7.36
C GLU A 8 -14.37 0.84 6.86
N GLN A 9 -13.33 0.91 7.70
CA GLN A 9 -12.03 1.46 7.30
C GLN A 9 -11.36 0.55 6.27
N LYS A 10 -11.38 -0.77 6.50
CA LYS A 10 -10.87 -1.80 5.57
C LYS A 10 -11.60 -1.74 4.23
N ARG A 11 -12.92 -1.59 4.27
CA ARG A 11 -13.80 -1.45 3.10
C ARG A 11 -13.49 -0.19 2.31
N TYR A 12 -13.28 0.93 2.98
CA TYR A 12 -12.90 2.18 2.34
C TYR A 12 -11.56 2.05 1.62
N PHE A 13 -10.54 1.49 2.29
CA PHE A 13 -9.23 1.22 1.70
C PHE A 13 -9.35 0.33 0.45
N LEU A 14 -10.00 -0.83 0.56
CA LEU A 14 -10.14 -1.77 -0.56
C LEU A 14 -10.87 -1.16 -1.77
N LYS A 15 -11.91 -0.34 -1.55
CA LYS A 15 -12.59 0.38 -2.62
C LYS A 15 -11.66 1.41 -3.28
N LYS A 16 -10.94 2.20 -2.48
CA LYS A 16 -9.99 3.19 -2.99
C LYS A 16 -8.90 2.50 -3.81
N LEU A 17 -8.34 1.39 -3.31
CA LEU A 17 -7.34 0.57 -4.00
C LEU A 17 -7.84 0.12 -5.38
N LEU A 18 -9.02 -0.54 -5.43
CA LEU A 18 -9.64 -1.03 -6.67
C LEU A 18 -10.00 0.08 -7.67
N MET A 19 -10.18 1.32 -7.21
CA MET A 19 -10.45 2.47 -8.07
C MET A 19 -9.19 3.18 -8.56
N THR A 20 -8.06 3.02 -7.84
CA THR A 20 -6.85 3.81 -8.07
C THR A 20 -5.80 3.03 -8.85
N TYR A 21 -5.71 1.72 -8.64
CA TYR A 21 -4.64 0.88 -9.19
C TYR A 21 -5.20 -0.26 -10.04
N GLU A 22 -4.44 -0.62 -11.08
CA GLU A 22 -4.73 -1.80 -11.88
C GLU A 22 -4.16 -3.06 -11.22
N ILE A 23 -4.89 -4.17 -11.31
CA ILE A 23 -4.51 -5.47 -10.76
C ILE A 23 -4.49 -6.48 -11.90
N ASP A 24 -3.35 -7.14 -12.10
CA ASP A 24 -3.06 -8.02 -13.25
C ASP A 24 -4.07 -9.14 -13.44
N HIS A 25 -4.51 -9.73 -12.33
CA HIS A 25 -5.35 -10.92 -12.34
C HIS A 25 -6.79 -10.60 -11.93
N ARG A 26 -7.74 -10.96 -12.80
CA ARG A 26 -9.16 -10.75 -12.55
C ARG A 26 -9.66 -11.56 -11.35
N GLU A 27 -9.07 -12.72 -11.12
CA GLU A 27 -9.36 -13.58 -9.97
C GLU A 27 -8.98 -12.86 -8.65
N THR A 28 -7.87 -12.12 -8.65
CA THR A 28 -7.45 -11.28 -7.52
C THR A 28 -8.44 -10.13 -7.30
N VAL A 29 -8.91 -9.48 -8.37
CA VAL A 29 -9.98 -8.47 -8.27
C VAL A 29 -11.26 -9.07 -7.70
N TRP A 30 -11.63 -10.28 -8.10
CA TRP A 30 -12.81 -10.98 -7.56
C TRP A 30 -12.65 -11.35 -6.09
N LEU A 31 -11.46 -11.80 -5.69
CA LEU A 31 -11.12 -12.05 -4.31
C LEU A 31 -11.27 -10.77 -3.46
N LEU A 32 -10.71 -9.64 -3.90
CA LEU A 32 -10.85 -8.36 -3.18
C LEU A 32 -12.31 -7.89 -3.11
N ASN A 33 -13.07 -8.04 -4.20
CA ASN A 33 -14.50 -7.75 -4.19
C ASN A 33 -15.27 -8.69 -3.26
N TYR A 34 -14.84 -9.94 -3.13
CA TYR A 34 -15.43 -10.88 -2.19
C TYR A 34 -15.17 -10.49 -0.74
N LEU A 35 -13.98 -9.97 -0.42
CA LEU A 35 -13.72 -9.37 0.90
C LEU A 35 -14.73 -8.26 1.22
N LEU A 36 -15.15 -7.49 0.22
CA LEU A 36 -16.15 -6.43 0.38
C LEU A 36 -17.59 -6.94 0.58
N THR A 37 -17.88 -8.25 0.52
CA THR A 37 -19.27 -8.74 0.61
C THR A 37 -19.83 -8.79 2.03
N ASP A 38 -18.98 -9.01 3.04
CA ASP A 38 -19.40 -9.24 4.42
C ASP A 38 -18.40 -8.61 5.41
N ASP A 39 -18.90 -7.92 6.42
CA ASP A 39 -18.09 -7.35 7.50
C ASP A 39 -17.42 -8.45 8.34
N ALA A 40 -18.06 -9.61 8.53
CA ALA A 40 -17.46 -10.73 9.26
C ALA A 40 -16.21 -11.29 8.55
N LEU A 41 -16.18 -11.22 7.21
CA LEU A 41 -15.02 -11.58 6.43
C LEU A 41 -13.90 -10.54 6.62
N LEU A 42 -14.23 -9.25 6.50
CA LEU A 42 -13.26 -8.17 6.74
C LEU A 42 -12.70 -8.15 8.15
N ASP A 43 -13.48 -8.53 9.15
CA ASP A 43 -13.04 -8.61 10.55
C ASP A 43 -11.85 -9.57 10.72
N ARG A 44 -11.83 -10.67 9.94
CA ARG A 44 -10.78 -11.68 9.95
C ARG A 44 -9.57 -11.35 9.07
N ILE A 45 -9.66 -10.31 8.24
CA ILE A 45 -8.54 -9.86 7.40
C ILE A 45 -7.68 -8.88 8.20
N HIS A 46 -6.38 -9.13 8.28
CA HIS A 46 -5.40 -8.24 8.89
C HIS A 46 -4.44 -7.74 7.82
N PHE A 47 -4.49 -6.44 7.51
CA PHE A 47 -3.53 -5.84 6.59
C PHE A 47 -2.21 -5.62 7.33
N VAL A 48 -1.11 -6.18 6.82
CA VAL A 48 0.19 -6.17 7.50
C VAL A 48 1.29 -5.57 6.63
N ASN A 49 2.33 -5.09 7.27
CA ASN A 49 3.55 -4.59 6.63
C ASN A 49 4.21 -5.67 5.75
N ASP A 50 4.38 -6.87 6.32
CA ASP A 50 4.91 -8.06 5.70
C ASP A 50 4.16 -9.30 6.22
N VAL A 51 4.24 -10.41 5.48
CA VAL A 51 3.54 -11.67 5.84
C VAL A 51 4.49 -12.76 6.35
N THR A 52 5.68 -12.37 6.80
CA THR A 52 6.71 -13.31 7.27
C THR A 52 6.18 -14.16 8.43
N ASN A 53 6.33 -15.48 8.32
CA ASN A 53 5.88 -16.48 9.30
C ASN A 53 4.37 -16.46 9.62
N CYS A 54 3.55 -15.75 8.83
CA CYS A 54 2.10 -15.80 9.00
C CYS A 54 1.58 -17.23 8.71
N PRO A 55 0.67 -17.76 9.54
CA PRO A 55 0.16 -19.12 9.36
C PRO A 55 -0.67 -19.27 8.07
N GLN A 56 -1.39 -18.20 7.70
CA GLN A 56 -2.17 -18.07 6.48
C GLN A 56 -2.07 -16.63 5.97
N SER A 57 -1.61 -16.44 4.74
CA SER A 57 -1.38 -15.10 4.19
C SER A 57 -1.65 -14.98 2.70
N ILE A 58 -1.94 -13.75 2.29
CA ILE A 58 -1.96 -13.31 0.91
C ILE A 58 -0.96 -12.17 0.74
N GLU A 59 -0.19 -12.22 -0.32
CA GLU A 59 0.64 -11.13 -0.79
C GLU A 59 0.17 -10.76 -2.19
N LEU A 60 -0.10 -9.46 -2.40
CA LEU A 60 -0.65 -8.93 -3.65
C LEU A 60 0.22 -7.78 -4.11
N ALA A 61 0.46 -7.68 -5.41
CA ALA A 61 1.11 -6.53 -6.04
C ALA A 61 0.20 -5.95 -7.13
N THR A 62 0.11 -4.62 -7.22
CA THR A 62 -0.57 -3.95 -8.35
C THR A 62 0.33 -3.99 -9.59
N PHE A 63 -0.25 -3.72 -10.76
CA PHE A 63 0.44 -3.82 -12.05
C PHE A 63 1.73 -2.99 -12.11
N GLU A 64 1.76 -1.84 -11.45
CA GLU A 64 2.92 -0.96 -11.42
C GLU A 64 4.12 -1.52 -10.63
N MET A 65 3.92 -2.58 -9.85
CA MET A 65 4.94 -3.23 -9.02
C MET A 65 5.56 -4.42 -9.76
N GLU A 66 6.07 -4.20 -10.97
CA GLU A 66 6.53 -5.23 -11.91
C GLU A 66 7.61 -6.20 -11.37
N TRP A 67 8.32 -5.82 -10.30
CA TRP A 67 9.36 -6.64 -9.67
C TRP A 67 8.84 -7.63 -8.61
N LEU A 68 7.53 -7.66 -8.35
CA LEU A 68 6.88 -8.54 -7.39
C LEU A 68 5.95 -9.52 -8.08
N GLU A 69 5.78 -10.69 -7.46
CA GLU A 69 4.73 -11.63 -7.87
C GLU A 69 3.35 -10.98 -7.66
N PRO A 70 2.47 -10.93 -8.68
CA PRO A 70 1.18 -10.25 -8.60
C PRO A 70 0.26 -10.78 -7.50
N PHE A 71 0.36 -12.09 -7.24
CA PHE A 71 -0.45 -12.76 -6.23
C PHE A 71 0.27 -13.98 -5.67
N LEU A 72 0.26 -14.11 -4.35
CA LEU A 72 0.80 -15.27 -3.67
C LEU A 72 0.00 -15.60 -2.41
N TYR A 73 -0.52 -16.81 -2.36
CA TYR A 73 -1.20 -17.36 -1.20
C TYR A 73 -0.32 -18.39 -0.50
N ARG A 74 -0.14 -18.23 0.82
CA ARG A 74 0.63 -19.14 1.67
C ARG A 74 -0.22 -19.68 2.81
N LYS A 75 -0.14 -20.98 3.05
CA LYS A 75 -0.72 -21.64 4.23
C LYS A 75 0.17 -22.81 4.67
N GLY A 76 0.85 -22.64 5.81
CA GLY A 76 1.85 -23.59 6.27
C GLY A 76 2.98 -23.79 5.24
N ARG A 77 3.07 -24.98 4.65
CA ARG A 77 4.06 -25.31 3.59
C ARG A 77 3.52 -25.15 2.17
N VAL A 78 2.23 -24.85 2.02
CA VAL A 78 1.61 -24.68 0.71
C VAL A 78 1.77 -23.23 0.31
N GLU A 79 2.37 -23.01 -0.86
CA GLU A 79 2.49 -21.72 -1.52
C GLU A 79 1.95 -21.85 -2.94
N THR A 80 1.18 -20.87 -3.40
CA THR A 80 0.56 -20.89 -4.73
C THR A 80 0.26 -19.49 -5.22
N THR A 81 0.41 -19.27 -6.53
CA THR A 81 0.02 -18.03 -7.22
C THR A 81 -1.44 -18.07 -7.70
N ASP A 82 -2.17 -19.15 -7.40
CA ASP A 82 -3.56 -19.34 -7.78
C ASP A 82 -4.50 -18.67 -6.77
N ALA A 83 -5.13 -17.57 -7.19
CA ALA A 83 -6.10 -16.82 -6.39
C ALA A 83 -7.37 -17.62 -6.07
N ASP A 84 -7.75 -18.60 -6.88
CA ASP A 84 -8.91 -19.45 -6.61
C ASP A 84 -8.67 -20.30 -5.36
N ARG A 85 -7.43 -20.74 -5.10
CA ARG A 85 -7.11 -21.47 -3.85
C ARG A 85 -7.29 -20.61 -2.61
N ALA A 86 -6.89 -19.34 -2.68
CA ALA A 86 -7.10 -18.39 -1.59
C ALA A 86 -8.60 -18.13 -1.36
N PHE A 87 -9.34 -17.98 -2.46
CA PHE A 87 -10.79 -17.80 -2.44
C PHE A 87 -11.53 -19.00 -1.84
N HIS A 88 -11.16 -20.23 -2.22
CA HIS A 88 -11.68 -21.46 -1.63
C HIS A 88 -11.36 -21.55 -0.13
N ALA A 89 -10.14 -21.18 0.28
CA ALA A 89 -9.76 -21.17 1.68
C ALA A 89 -10.60 -20.19 2.50
N LEU A 90 -10.79 -18.96 2.02
CA LEU A 90 -11.60 -17.94 2.69
C LEU A 90 -13.06 -18.36 2.90
N ARG A 91 -13.63 -19.10 1.93
CA ARG A 91 -15.00 -19.62 2.01
C ARG A 91 -15.17 -20.76 3.01
N LEU A 92 -14.12 -21.55 3.23
CA LEU A 92 -14.20 -22.78 4.01
C LEU A 92 -13.70 -22.62 5.46
N THR A 93 -12.81 -21.68 5.72
CA THR A 93 -12.22 -21.49 7.05
C THR A 93 -12.66 -20.16 7.66
N GLU A 94 -12.77 -20.14 8.99
CA GLU A 94 -12.95 -18.91 9.79
C GLU A 94 -11.63 -18.34 10.32
N GLU A 95 -10.51 -18.91 9.88
CA GLU A 95 -9.18 -18.53 10.34
C GLU A 95 -8.85 -17.08 9.91
N PRO A 96 -8.08 -16.34 10.74
CA PRO A 96 -7.55 -15.04 10.37
C PRO A 96 -6.63 -15.15 9.16
N MET A 97 -6.67 -14.14 8.29
CA MET A 97 -5.83 -14.06 7.11
C MET A 97 -5.05 -12.75 7.10
N TYR A 98 -3.74 -12.87 6.92
CA TYR A 98 -2.82 -11.73 6.90
C TYR A 98 -2.54 -11.33 5.46
N VAL A 99 -2.78 -10.08 5.12
CA VAL A 99 -2.73 -9.59 3.74
C VAL A 99 -1.71 -8.47 3.64
N ALA A 100 -0.68 -8.64 2.82
CA ALA A 100 0.19 -7.54 2.40
C ALA A 100 -0.20 -7.14 0.97
N ILE A 101 -0.39 -5.84 0.76
CA ILE A 101 -0.67 -5.28 -0.57
C ILE A 101 0.43 -4.29 -0.92
N HIS A 102 1.07 -4.51 -2.06
CA HIS A 102 2.13 -3.68 -2.60
C HIS A 102 1.59 -2.85 -3.76
N PHE A 103 1.67 -1.54 -3.62
CA PHE A 103 1.25 -0.57 -4.64
C PHE A 103 2.08 0.72 -4.53
N PRO A 104 2.15 1.54 -5.59
CA PRO A 104 2.89 2.79 -5.56
C PRO A 104 2.45 3.73 -4.44
N ASN A 105 3.40 4.38 -3.75
CA ASN A 105 3.14 5.35 -2.68
C ASN A 105 2.37 4.80 -1.47
N ARG A 106 2.37 3.49 -1.25
CA ARG A 106 1.75 2.82 -0.11
C ARG A 106 2.03 3.48 1.24
N GLN A 107 3.27 3.92 1.47
CA GLN A 107 3.73 4.49 2.75
C GLN A 107 3.04 5.80 3.12
N VAL A 108 2.53 6.55 2.14
CA VAL A 108 1.83 7.82 2.36
C VAL A 108 0.33 7.71 2.12
N ASP A 109 -0.17 6.53 1.81
CA ASP A 109 -1.59 6.31 1.64
C ASP A 109 -2.27 6.29 3.01
N SER A 110 -2.99 7.37 3.32
CA SER A 110 -3.69 7.52 4.60
C SER A 110 -4.77 6.47 4.83
N SER A 111 -5.37 5.90 3.78
CA SER A 111 -6.36 4.84 3.91
C SER A 111 -5.71 3.50 4.23
N TYR A 112 -4.51 3.25 3.69
CA TYR A 112 -3.73 2.06 4.01
C TYR A 112 -3.13 2.12 5.42
N ALA A 113 -2.52 3.25 5.78
CA ALA A 113 -1.97 3.48 7.12
C ALA A 113 -3.03 3.36 8.23
N ALA A 114 -4.30 3.64 7.93
CA ALA A 114 -5.40 3.47 8.86
C ALA A 114 -5.81 2.00 9.10
N VAL A 115 -5.43 1.09 8.21
CA VAL A 115 -5.81 -0.33 8.25
C VAL A 115 -4.63 -1.29 8.48
N GLU A 116 -3.41 -0.79 8.32
CA GLU A 116 -2.17 -1.54 8.53
C GLU A 116 -1.92 -1.81 10.02
N VAL A 117 -1.54 -3.03 10.35
CA VAL A 117 -1.11 -3.46 11.68
C VAL A 117 0.24 -4.16 11.60
N ASP A 118 0.96 -4.16 12.72
CA ASP A 118 2.21 -4.91 12.84
C ASP A 118 1.97 -6.42 12.64
N ASN A 119 2.84 -7.07 11.88
CA ASN A 119 2.85 -8.52 11.75
C ASN A 119 3.18 -9.19 13.11
N PRO A 120 2.24 -9.94 13.73
CA PRO A 120 2.48 -10.56 15.03
C PRO A 120 3.41 -11.78 14.99
N PHE A 121 3.75 -12.28 13.80
CA PHE A 121 4.64 -13.43 13.59
C PHE A 121 6.03 -13.03 13.08
N ALA A 122 6.25 -11.75 12.79
CA ALA A 122 7.56 -11.26 12.42
C ALA A 122 8.57 -11.55 13.55
N PRO A 123 9.76 -12.07 13.24
CA PRO A 123 10.78 -12.28 14.26
C PRO A 123 11.15 -10.93 14.86
N ARG A 124 10.88 -10.73 16.16
CA ARG A 124 11.23 -9.50 16.87
C ARG A 124 12.75 -9.32 16.85
N SER A 125 13.24 -8.50 15.93
CA SER A 125 14.62 -8.02 15.97
C SER A 125 14.68 -6.72 16.77
N LEU A 126 15.63 -6.61 17.71
CA LEU A 126 15.94 -5.35 18.43
C LEU A 126 16.33 -4.19 17.49
N VAL A 127 16.57 -4.48 16.21
CA VAL A 127 16.92 -3.51 15.17
C VAL A 127 15.68 -2.82 14.61
N THR A 128 14.53 -3.50 14.56
CA THR A 128 13.29 -2.99 13.93
C THR A 128 12.72 -1.75 14.64
N GLU A 129 12.83 -1.66 15.97
CA GLU A 129 12.33 -0.50 16.73
C GLU A 129 13.09 0.80 16.43
N ARG A 130 14.41 0.73 16.18
CA ARG A 130 15.22 1.92 15.85
C ARG A 130 15.23 2.25 14.35
N TRP A 131 15.06 1.25 13.50
CA TRP A 131 14.97 1.45 12.06
C TRP A 131 13.68 2.17 11.66
N ASN A 132 12.58 1.92 12.37
CA ASN A 132 11.27 2.50 12.05
C ASN A 132 11.24 4.04 12.15
N GLU A 133 11.87 4.67 13.15
CA GLU A 133 11.80 6.13 13.30
C GLU A 133 12.64 6.90 12.27
N GLN A 134 13.84 6.39 11.96
CA GLN A 134 14.77 7.08 11.08
C GLN A 134 14.37 6.90 9.61
N THR A 135 13.94 5.68 9.25
CA THR A 135 13.40 5.40 7.92
C THR A 135 12.08 6.11 7.69
N ALA A 136 11.19 6.21 8.69
CA ALA A 136 9.97 7.00 8.56
C ALA A 136 10.29 8.47 8.23
N ARG A 137 11.24 9.10 8.94
CA ARG A 137 11.64 10.49 8.66
C ARG A 137 12.20 10.68 7.26
N THR A 138 13.13 9.84 6.84
CA THR A 138 13.72 9.94 5.51
C THR A 138 12.70 9.65 4.40
N MET A 139 11.79 8.69 4.60
CA MET A 139 10.69 8.42 3.67
C MET A 139 9.68 9.59 3.59
N TYR A 140 9.32 10.19 4.74
CA TYR A 140 8.46 11.38 4.74
C TYR A 140 9.09 12.52 3.95
N GLU A 141 10.40 12.73 4.09
CA GLU A 141 11.14 13.76 3.36
C GLU A 141 11.17 13.48 1.85
N ASP A 142 11.42 12.23 1.45
CA ASP A 142 11.47 11.84 0.03
C ASP A 142 10.11 11.97 -0.66
N VAL A 143 9.03 11.51 -0.03
CA VAL A 143 7.69 11.60 -0.62
C VAL A 143 7.15 13.03 -0.59
N TRP A 144 7.42 13.79 0.47
CA TRP A 144 7.12 15.22 0.50
C TRP A 144 7.80 15.95 -0.66
N LYS A 145 9.07 15.62 -0.91
CA LYS A 145 9.86 16.19 -2.00
C LYS A 145 9.27 15.83 -3.36
N GLU A 146 8.89 14.57 -3.58
CA GLU A 146 8.29 14.11 -4.83
C GLU A 146 6.94 14.80 -5.11
N GLN A 147 6.01 14.81 -4.14
CA GLN A 147 4.73 15.50 -4.27
C GLN A 147 4.90 17.01 -4.50
N THR A 148 5.86 17.62 -3.82
CA THR A 148 6.15 19.05 -3.99
C THR A 148 6.71 19.34 -5.38
N VAL A 149 7.59 18.48 -5.90
CA VAL A 149 8.13 18.59 -7.27
C VAL A 149 7.00 18.47 -8.30
N GLU A 150 6.11 17.49 -8.18
CA GLU A 150 4.96 17.36 -9.10
C GLU A 150 4.02 18.56 -9.05
N ARG A 151 3.77 19.10 -7.85
CA ARG A 151 2.97 20.32 -7.70
C ARG A 151 3.63 21.53 -8.36
N VAL A 152 4.93 21.72 -8.17
CA VAL A 152 5.68 22.83 -8.78
C VAL A 152 5.71 22.70 -10.30
N LYS A 153 5.88 21.49 -10.85
CA LYS A 153 5.80 21.26 -12.30
C LYS A 153 4.44 21.67 -12.88
N ARG A 154 3.34 21.26 -12.24
CA ARG A 154 1.99 21.68 -12.66
C ARG A 154 1.81 23.20 -12.63
N LEU A 155 2.33 23.87 -11.60
CA LEU A 155 2.27 25.33 -11.51
C LEU A 155 3.12 26.03 -12.57
N ILE A 156 4.24 25.42 -12.99
CA ILE A 156 5.04 25.91 -14.12
C ILE A 156 4.24 25.81 -15.41
N ASP A 157 3.57 24.68 -15.66
CA ASP A 157 2.71 24.50 -16.83
C ASP A 157 1.58 25.55 -16.85
N GLU A 158 0.93 25.80 -15.71
CA GLU A 158 -0.09 26.86 -15.59
C GLU A 158 0.46 28.27 -15.80
N ALA A 159 1.69 28.56 -15.34
CA ALA A 159 2.35 29.84 -15.54
C ALA A 159 2.75 30.05 -17.01
N LEU A 160 3.17 28.99 -17.71
CA LEU A 160 3.44 29.00 -19.15
C LEU A 160 2.16 29.30 -19.94
N ASP A 161 1.04 28.66 -19.60
CA ASP A 161 -0.26 28.89 -20.23
C ASP A 161 -0.75 30.33 -20.07
N ARG A 162 -0.52 30.92 -18.88
CA ARG A 162 -0.89 32.31 -18.57
C ARG A 162 0.15 33.34 -19.03
N ARG A 163 1.28 32.90 -19.58
CA ARG A 163 2.45 33.74 -19.92
C ARG A 163 2.94 34.60 -18.75
N ASP A 164 2.82 34.07 -17.54
CA ASP A 164 3.28 34.73 -16.32
C ASP A 164 4.75 34.38 -16.09
N PHE A 165 5.63 35.18 -16.71
CA PHE A 165 7.07 34.97 -16.67
C PHE A 165 7.69 35.21 -15.28
N GLU A 166 7.03 35.98 -14.42
CA GLU A 166 7.50 36.26 -13.05
C GLU A 166 7.23 35.05 -12.13
N ALA A 167 6.02 34.49 -12.23
CA ALA A 167 5.67 33.23 -11.57
C ALA A 167 6.54 32.07 -12.07
N LEU A 168 6.74 31.98 -13.39
CA LEU A 168 7.59 30.96 -14.01
C LEU A 168 9.01 30.97 -13.43
N HIS A 169 9.64 32.14 -13.38
CA HIS A 169 11.01 32.27 -12.89
C HIS A 169 11.14 31.84 -11.42
N THR A 170 10.17 32.23 -10.59
CA THR A 170 10.12 31.87 -9.17
C THR A 170 9.95 30.36 -8.97
N LEU A 171 9.04 29.74 -9.73
CA LEU A 171 8.76 28.31 -9.65
C LEU A 171 9.92 27.46 -10.19
N GLN A 172 10.62 27.92 -11.22
CA GLN A 172 11.83 27.26 -11.74
C GLN A 172 12.98 27.27 -10.72
N GLN A 173 13.18 28.39 -10.02
CA GLN A 173 14.16 28.46 -8.92
C GLN A 173 13.79 27.51 -7.77
N GLN A 174 12.49 27.45 -7.44
CA GLN A 174 12.00 26.53 -6.42
C GLN A 174 12.21 25.07 -6.83
N LEU A 175 11.95 24.72 -8.09
CA LEU A 175 12.18 23.37 -8.61
C LEU A 175 13.66 22.99 -8.58
N GLN A 176 14.57 23.91 -8.96
CA GLN A 176 16.02 23.68 -8.88
C GLN A 176 16.48 23.42 -7.44
N ARG A 177 15.99 24.17 -6.45
CA ARG A 177 16.31 23.93 -5.03
C ARG A 177 15.75 22.61 -4.51
N LEU A 178 14.64 22.15 -5.05
CA LEU A 178 14.05 20.86 -4.70
C LEU A 178 14.76 19.69 -5.38
N GLN A 179 15.38 19.88 -6.56
CA GLN A 179 16.06 18.81 -7.29
C GLN A 179 17.57 18.75 -7.04
N GLY A 180 18.20 19.89 -6.78
CA GLY A 180 19.59 20.00 -6.36
C GLY A 180 19.68 20.07 -4.84
N GLY A 181 20.03 18.95 -4.21
CA GLY A 181 20.85 19.01 -3.01
C GLY A 181 22.30 19.24 -3.45
N ASP A 182 23.05 20.05 -2.71
CA ASP A 182 24.52 20.10 -2.83
C ASP A 182 25.14 18.68 -2.78
#